data_AF-A0A9D6GFH2-F1
#
_entry.id   AF-A0A9D6GFH2-F1
#
_cell.length_a   1.000
_cell.length_b   1.000
_cell.length_c   1.000
_cell.angle_alpha   90.00
_cell.angle_beta   90.00
_cell.angle_gamma   90.00
#
_symmetry.space_group_name_H-M   'P 1'
#
loop_
_entity.id
_entity.type
_entity.pdbx_description
1 polymer ?
#
loop_
_entity_poly.entity_id
_entity_poly.type
_entity_poly.pdbx_seq_one_letter_code
_entity_poly.pdbx_strand_id
1 'polypeptide(L)'
;MENQLTPFVDTLLKDKNLSGMTQEVFNQLRHDLVRDLRHQIDRALIDAMSDDQIDQFNILMDDPGATGEALQQFVADTGIDSAAIIATTMSQFRAYYLGEA
;
A
#
# COMPACT_ATOMS: atom_id res chain seq x y z
N MET A 1 -5.57 -4.06 -6.32
CA MET A 1 -5.26 -3.26 -5.11
C MET A 1 -5.55 -1.78 -5.28
N GLU A 2 -5.09 -1.11 -6.33
CA GLU A 2 -5.35 0.34 -6.55
C GLU A 2 -6.83 0.73 -6.45
N ASN A 3 -7.73 -0.03 -7.09
CA ASN A 3 -9.18 0.18 -7.00
C ASN A 3 -9.76 0.09 -5.58
N GLN A 4 -9.07 -0.54 -4.63
CA GLN A 4 -9.48 -0.65 -3.23
C GLN A 4 -8.89 0.47 -2.36
N LEU A 5 -7.75 1.04 -2.75
CA LEU A 5 -7.10 2.14 -2.02
C LEU A 5 -7.69 3.51 -2.38
N THR A 6 -8.18 3.68 -3.61
CA THR A 6 -8.80 4.94 -4.05
C THR A 6 -9.96 5.40 -3.16
N PRO A 7 -10.97 4.55 -2.82
CA PRO A 7 -12.07 4.96 -1.94
C PRO A 7 -11.61 5.35 -0.52
N PHE A 8 -10.55 4.71 -0.02
CA PHE A 8 -9.96 5.04 1.27
C PHE A 8 -9.32 6.43 1.24
N VAL A 9 -8.50 6.71 0.22
CA VAL A 9 -7.86 8.03 0.05
C VAL A 9 -8.91 9.13 -0.19
N ASP A 10 -9.98 8.85 -0.94
CA ASP A 10 -11.09 9.79 -1.12
C ASP A 10 -11.75 10.15 0.21
N THR A 11 -11.90 9.18 1.12
CA THR A 11 -12.45 9.41 2.46
C THR A 11 -11.47 10.22 3.31
N LEU A 12 -10.18 9.88 3.28
CA LEU A 12 -9.13 10.64 3.97
C LEU A 12 -9.08 12.12 3.56
N LEU A 13 -9.17 12.39 2.26
CA LEU A 13 -9.15 13.75 1.72
C LEU A 13 -10.40 14.55 2.11
N LYS A 14 -11.57 13.90 2.19
CA LYS A 14 -12.79 14.51 2.70
C LYS A 14 -12.69 14.82 4.19
N ASP A 15 -12.20 13.88 4.99
CA ASP A 15 -12.00 14.05 6.44
C ASP A 15 -11.02 15.20 6.75
N LYS A 16 -9.99 15.37 5.91
CA LYS A 16 -9.03 16.47 6.02
C LYS A 16 -9.64 17.85 5.74
N ASN A 17 -10.85 17.91 5.15
CA ASN A 17 -11.61 19.13 4.89
C ASN A 17 -10.79 20.21 4.13
N LEU A 18 -10.10 19.79 3.07
CA LEU A 18 -9.23 20.67 2.28
C LEU A 18 -10.06 21.72 1.53
N SER A 19 -10.14 22.93 2.08
CA SER A 19 -10.88 24.05 1.50
C SER A 19 -10.03 24.78 0.45
N GLY A 20 -10.63 25.15 -0.69
CA GLY A 20 -10.00 26.01 -1.69
C GLY A 20 -9.09 25.33 -2.71
N MET A 21 -9.04 24.00 -2.75
CA MET A 21 -8.32 23.27 -3.82
C MET A 21 -9.14 23.21 -5.11
N THR A 22 -8.45 23.32 -6.24
CA THR A 22 -9.04 23.02 -7.54
C THR A 22 -9.18 21.51 -7.73
N GLN A 23 -10.08 21.10 -8.63
CA GLN A 23 -10.29 19.69 -8.93
C GLN A 23 -9.02 19.00 -9.49
N GLU A 24 -8.19 19.74 -10.22
CA GLU A 24 -6.91 19.24 -10.74
C GLU A 24 -5.94 18.88 -9.61
N VAL A 25 -5.75 19.81 -8.67
CA VAL A 25 -4.86 19.57 -7.52
C VAL A 25 -5.42 18.46 -6.63
N PHE A 26 -6.75 18.38 -6.47
CA PHE A 26 -7.39 17.28 -5.76
C PHE A 26 -7.10 15.92 -6.41
N ASN A 27 -7.24 15.81 -7.72
CA ASN A 27 -7.00 14.57 -8.46
C ASN A 27 -5.53 14.15 -8.40
N GLN A 28 -4.61 15.11 -8.53
CA GLN A 28 -3.17 14.86 -8.40
C GLN A 28 -2.82 14.36 -7.00
N LEU A 29 -3.29 15.07 -5.97
CA LEU A 29 -3.07 14.68 -4.58
C LEU A 29 -3.64 13.29 -4.30
N ARG A 30 -4.84 12.98 -4.79
CA ARG A 30 -5.43 11.64 -4.67
C ARG A 30 -4.54 10.58 -5.30
N HIS A 31 -4.09 10.79 -6.53
CA HIS A 31 -3.21 9.86 -7.23
C HIS A 31 -1.91 9.60 -6.44
N ASP A 32 -1.28 10.67 -5.97
CA ASP A 32 -0.02 10.58 -5.23
C ASP A 32 -0.21 9.85 -3.90
N LEU A 33 -1.28 10.14 -3.15
CA LEU A 33 -1.59 9.46 -1.89
C LEU A 33 -1.90 7.97 -2.08
N VAL A 34 -2.62 7.61 -3.15
CA VAL A 34 -2.89 6.19 -3.45
C VAL A 34 -1.59 5.45 -3.76
N ARG A 35 -0.70 6.06 -4.56
CA ARG A 35 0.61 5.48 -4.88
C ARG A 35 1.46 5.34 -3.63
N ASP A 36 1.52 6.37 -2.80
CA ASP A 36 2.37 6.38 -1.61
C ASP A 36 1.87 5.38 -0.56
N LEU A 37 0.54 5.28 -0.35
CA LEU A 37 -0.06 4.26 0.52
C LEU A 37 0.24 2.85 0.02
N ARG A 38 0.14 2.61 -1.29
CA ARG A 38 0.49 1.32 -1.88
C ARG A 38 1.95 0.97 -1.60
N HIS A 39 2.88 1.89 -1.82
CA HIS A 39 4.30 1.65 -1.55
C HIS A 39 4.56 1.33 -0.07
N GLN A 40 3.87 1.99 0.86
CA GLN A 40 3.99 1.67 2.28
C GLN A 40 3.45 0.29 2.63
N ILE A 41 2.34 -0.13 2.01
CA ILE A 41 1.80 -1.48 2.17
C ILE A 41 2.78 -2.51 1.62
N ASP A 42 3.26 -2.33 0.39
CA ASP A 42 4.20 -3.24 -0.25
C ASP A 42 5.47 -3.38 0.60
N ARG A 43 5.98 -2.26 1.13
CA ARG A 43 7.13 -2.25 2.03
C ARG A 43 6.86 -2.99 3.34
N ALA A 44 5.72 -2.74 3.99
CA ALA A 44 5.36 -3.38 5.25
C ALA A 44 5.17 -4.91 5.11
N LEU A 45 4.67 -5.36 3.96
CA LEU A 45 4.57 -6.78 3.65
C LEU A 45 5.95 -7.42 3.51
N ILE A 46 6.86 -6.76 2.78
CA ILE A 46 8.25 -7.25 2.62
C ILE A 46 8.99 -7.25 3.96
N ASP A 47 8.85 -6.20 4.77
CA ASP A 47 9.50 -6.10 6.09
C ASP A 47 8.96 -7.12 7.12
N ALA A 48 7.76 -7.67 6.87
CA ALA A 48 7.19 -8.74 7.70
C ALA A 48 7.67 -10.15 7.30
N MET A 49 8.32 -10.28 6.13
CA MET A 49 8.91 -11.54 5.69
C MET A 49 10.18 -11.84 6.49
N SER A 50 10.49 -13.12 6.65
CA SER A 50 11.79 -13.58 7.14
C SER A 50 12.87 -13.38 6.08
N ASP A 51 14.14 -13.34 6.50
CA ASP A 51 15.29 -13.20 5.59
C ASP A 51 15.28 -14.26 4.47
N ASP A 52 15.01 -15.53 4.81
CA ASP A 52 14.90 -16.62 3.83
C ASP A 52 13.78 -16.38 2.79
N GLN A 53 12.66 -15.78 3.21
CA GLN A 53 11.55 -15.45 2.33
C GLN A 53 11.87 -14.25 1.44
N ILE A 54 12.61 -13.27 1.95
CA ILE A 54 13.10 -12.12 1.16
C ILE A 54 14.06 -12.61 0.08
N ASP A 55 14.98 -13.52 0.40
CA ASP A 55 15.90 -14.09 -0.58
C ASP A 55 15.16 -14.85 -1.68
N GLN A 56 14.16 -15.66 -1.33
CA GLN A 56 13.31 -16.35 -2.31
C GLN A 56 12.48 -15.39 -3.15
N PHE A 57 11.97 -14.32 -2.55
CA PHE A 57 11.21 -13.29 -3.25
C PHE A 57 12.08 -12.54 -4.26
N ASN A 58 13.33 -12.22 -3.89
CA ASN A 58 14.30 -11.60 -4.80
C ASN A 58 14.62 -12.52 -5.99
N ILE A 59 14.85 -13.80 -5.74
CA ILE A 59 15.08 -14.79 -6.82
C ILE A 59 13.87 -14.84 -7.76
N LEU A 60 12.64 -14.81 -7.23
CA LEU A 60 11.44 -14.81 -8.03
C LEU A 60 11.27 -13.51 -8.83
N MET A 61 11.66 -12.35 -8.28
CA MET A 61 11.63 -11.08 -9.02
C MET A 61 12.69 -11.01 -10.14
N ASP A 62 13.83 -11.66 -9.95
CA ASP A 62 14.91 -11.72 -10.93
C ASP A 62 14.62 -12.71 -12.07
N ASP A 63 13.60 -13.57 -11.94
CA ASP A 63 13.17 -14.47 -13.00
C ASP A 63 12.42 -13.70 -14.10
N PRO A 64 12.95 -13.63 -15.34
CA PRO A 64 12.28 -12.97 -16.46
C PRO A 64 10.93 -13.60 -16.84
N GLY A 65 10.63 -14.81 -16.37
CA GLY A 65 9.34 -15.48 -16.53
C GLY A 65 8.33 -15.21 -15.42
N ALA A 66 8.71 -14.50 -14.35
CA ALA A 66 7.82 -14.26 -13.23
C ALA A 66 6.64 -13.36 -13.61
N THR A 67 5.43 -13.81 -13.25
CA THR A 67 4.22 -13.03 -13.43
C THR A 67 3.85 -12.31 -12.14
N GLY A 68 3.09 -11.22 -12.26
CA GLY A 68 2.55 -10.52 -11.08
C GLY A 68 1.66 -11.43 -10.22
N GLU A 69 1.01 -12.43 -10.81
CA GLU A 69 0.23 -13.43 -10.09
C GLU A 69 1.11 -14.38 -9.27
N ALA A 70 2.26 -14.81 -9.82
CA ALA A 70 3.22 -15.65 -9.10
C ALA A 70 3.80 -14.92 -7.87
N LEU A 71 4.11 -13.63 -8.02
CA LEU A 71 4.58 -12.79 -6.91
C LEU A 71 3.49 -12.62 -5.84
N GLN A 72 2.24 -12.38 -6.23
CA GLN A 72 1.12 -12.28 -5.28
C GLN A 72 0.87 -13.59 -4.54
N GLN A 73 0.95 -14.72 -5.25
CA GLN A 73 0.79 -16.03 -4.65
C GLN A 73 1.92 -16.33 -3.66
N PHE A 74 3.16 -15.99 -4.00
CA PHE A 74 4.28 -16.13 -3.08
C PHE A 74 4.03 -15.38 -1.76
N VAL A 75 3.60 -14.11 -1.83
CA VAL A 75 3.26 -13.31 -0.65
C VAL A 75 2.17 -14.00 0.18
N ALA A 76 1.13 -14.55 -0.46
CA ALA A 76 0.07 -15.28 0.24
C ALA A 76 0.57 -16.56 0.92
N ASP A 77 1.57 -17.23 0.35
CA ASP A 77 2.13 -18.49 0.86
C ASP A 77 3.18 -18.28 1.97
N THR A 78 3.64 -17.04 2.21
CA THR A 78 4.59 -16.73 3.29
C THR A 78 4.03 -16.98 4.70
N GLY A 79 2.72 -17.10 4.84
CA GLY A 79 2.04 -17.27 6.13
C GLY A 79 1.96 -15.99 6.97
N ILE A 80 2.39 -14.84 6.44
CA ILE A 80 2.20 -13.54 7.09
C ILE A 80 0.73 -13.14 7.05
N ASP A 81 0.24 -12.49 8.11
CA ASP A 81 -1.11 -11.93 8.14
C ASP A 81 -1.17 -10.64 7.32
N SER A 82 -1.19 -10.81 6.00
CA SER A 82 -1.19 -9.72 5.03
C SER A 82 -2.37 -8.78 5.25
N ALA A 83 -3.54 -9.30 5.66
CA ALA A 83 -4.72 -8.50 5.93
C ALA A 83 -4.53 -7.59 7.15
N ALA A 84 -3.97 -8.12 8.25
CA ALA A 84 -3.66 -7.33 9.43
C ALA A 84 -2.57 -6.28 9.16
N ILE A 85 -1.55 -6.61 8.37
CA ILE A 85 -0.49 -5.67 7.97
C ILE A 85 -1.09 -4.52 7.15
N ILE A 86 -1.89 -4.83 6.12
CA ILE A 86 -2.58 -3.82 5.30
C ILE A 86 -3.44 -2.91 6.17
N ALA A 87 -4.27 -3.48 7.05
CA ALA A 87 -5.15 -2.71 7.92
C ALA A 87 -4.37 -1.78 8.87
N THR A 88 -3.27 -2.27 9.44
CA THR A 88 -2.39 -1.50 10.32
C THR A 88 -1.74 -0.33 9.57
N THR A 89 -1.17 -0.60 8.40
CA THR A 89 -0.55 0.43 7.55
C THR A 89 -1.56 1.50 7.14
N MET A 90 -2.77 1.11 6.72
CA MET A 90 -3.84 2.06 6.39
C MET A 90 -4.23 2.93 7.59
N SER A 91 -4.35 2.35 8.78
CA SER A 91 -4.68 3.10 10.00
C SER A 91 -3.57 4.10 10.37
N GLN A 92 -2.32 3.68 10.30
CA GLN A 92 -1.17 4.55 10.57
C GLN A 92 -1.08 5.69 9.55
N PHE A 93 -1.28 5.38 8.28
CA PHE A 93 -1.32 6.37 7.20
C PHE A 93 -2.42 7.41 7.44
N ARG A 94 -3.64 6.98 7.79
CA ARG A 94 -4.73 7.89 8.15
C ARG A 94 -4.34 8.80 9.31
N ALA A 95 -3.83 8.23 10.40
CA ALA A 95 -3.45 8.99 11.58
C ALA A 95 -2.39 10.05 11.25
N TYR A 96 -1.37 9.69 10.47
CA TYR A 96 -0.34 10.62 10.02
C TYR A 96 -0.91 11.79 9.20
N TYR A 97 -1.79 11.51 8.22
CA TYR A 97 -2.33 12.55 7.34
C TYR A 97 -3.39 13.45 7.99
N LEU A 98 -4.09 12.95 9.02
CA LEU A 98 -5.05 13.71 9.82
C LEU A 98 -4.42 14.39 11.04
N GLY A 99 -3.14 14.11 11.34
CA GLY A 99 -2.46 14.66 12.52
C GLY A 99 -2.94 14.05 13.84
N GLU A 100 -3.44 12.80 13.79
CA GLU A 100 -3.82 12.01 14.96
C GLU A 100 -2.64 11.19 15.54
N ALA A 101 -1.48 11.24 14.88
CA ALA A 101 -0.24 10.52 15.22
C ALA A 101 0.70 11.34 16.12
#